data_AF-A0A6L6WQ54-F1
#
_entry.id   AF-A0A6L6WQ54-F1
#
_cell.length_a   1.000
_cell.length_b   1.000
_cell.length_c   1.000
_cell.angle_alpha   90.00
_cell.angle_beta   90.00
_cell.angle_gamma   90.00
#
_symmetry.space_group_name_H-M   'P 1'
#
loop_
_entity.id
_entity.type
_entity.pdbx_description
1 polymer ?
#
loop_
_entity_poly.entity_id
_entity_poly.type
_entity_poly.pdbx_seq_one_letter_code
_entity_poly.pdbx_strand_id
1 'polypeptide(L)' 'MLTRDDVTKIRQAYDETVAEAERTRARGLAEAAEHMQQKDIIEATGYSRETVRRLVADGRSLLSDG' A
#
# COMPACT_ATOMS: atom_id res chain seq x y z
N MET A 1 -10.62 -30.81 12.58
CA MET A 1 -11.56 -29.81 13.11
C MET A 1 -10.78 -28.51 13.26
N LEU A 2 -11.22 -27.43 12.62
CA LEU A 2 -10.60 -26.11 12.78
C LEU A 2 -10.88 -25.58 14.19
N THR A 3 -9.84 -25.14 14.89
CA THR A 3 -9.95 -24.59 16.23
C THR A 3 -10.12 -23.07 16.18
N ARG A 4 -10.50 -22.47 17.31
CA ARG A 4 -10.53 -21.00 17.45
C ARG A 4 -9.15 -20.39 17.19
N ASP A 5 -8.09 -21.07 17.60
CA ASP A 5 -6.71 -20.61 17.40
C ASP A 5 -6.31 -20.63 15.92
N ASP A 6 -6.78 -21.62 15.16
CA ASP A 6 -6.56 -21.67 13.71
C ASP A 6 -7.24 -20.50 12.99
N VAL A 7 -8.46 -20.14 13.39
CA VAL A 7 -9.18 -18.99 12.82
C VAL A 7 -8.46 -17.67 13.14
N THR A 8 -7.95 -17.51 14.36
CA THR A 8 -7.16 -16.32 14.73
C THR A 8 -5.90 -16.22 13.88
N LYS A 9 -5.16 -17.32 13.70
CA LYS A 9 -3.94 -17.34 12.88
C LYS A 9 -4.21 -17.02 11.42
N ILE A 10 -5.29 -17.56 10.84
CA ILE A 10 -5.71 -17.26 9.46
C ILE A 10 -6.00 -15.76 9.31
N ARG A 11 -6.75 -15.18 10.26
CA ARG A 11 -7.05 -13.75 10.24
C ARG A 11 -5.78 -12.92 10.32
N GLN A 12 -4.87 -13.25 11.23
CA GLN A 12 -3.61 -12.54 11.37
C GLN A 12 -2.78 -12.61 10.08
N ALA A 13 -2.65 -13.78 9.48
CA ALA A 13 -1.93 -13.95 8.22
C ALA A 13 -2.55 -13.14 7.07
N TYR A 14 -3.89 -13.06 7.03
CA TYR A 14 -4.60 -12.22 6.08
C TYR A 14 -4.30 -10.73 6.31
N ASP A 15 -4.40 -10.26 7.55
CA ASP A 15 -4.14 -8.86 7.92
C ASP A 15 -2.68 -8.47 7.58
N GLU A 16 -1.71 -9.36 7.84
CA GLU A 16 -0.30 -9.18 7.47
C GLU A 16 -0.11 -9.10 5.95
N THR A 17 -0.78 -9.97 5.18
CA THR A 17 -0.72 -9.98 3.72
C THR A 17 -1.28 -8.69 3.13
N VAL A 18 -2.41 -8.21 3.66
CA VAL A 18 -3.01 -6.93 3.24
C VAL A 18 -2.04 -5.77 3.56
N ALA A 19 -1.48 -5.74 4.76
CA ALA A 19 -0.54 -4.69 5.16
C ALA A 19 0.74 -4.69 4.29
N GLU A 20 1.24 -5.85 3.87
CA GLU A 20 2.37 -5.93 2.94
C GLU A 20 2.00 -5.45 1.53
N ALA A 21 0.83 -5.84 1.02
CA ALA A 21 0.35 -5.38 -0.28
C ALA A 21 0.15 -3.85 -0.30
N GLU A 22 -0.35 -3.26 0.79
CA GLU A 22 -0.51 -1.81 0.91
C GLU A 22 0.84 -1.09 0.95
N ARG A 23 1.81 -1.60 1.72
CA ARG A 23 3.19 -1.07 1.74
C ARG A 23 3.83 -1.12 0.35
N THR A 24 3.66 -2.23 -0.36
CA THR A 24 4.18 -2.41 -1.72
C THR A 24 3.58 -1.39 -2.68
N ARG A 25 2.25 -1.19 -2.63
CA ARG A 25 1.58 -0.16 -3.45
C ARG A 25 2.07 1.24 -3.11
N ALA A 26 2.18 1.58 -1.83
CA ALA A 26 2.63 2.90 -1.40
C ALA A 26 4.05 3.20 -1.91
N ARG A 27 4.98 2.24 -1.78
CA ARG A 27 6.35 2.36 -2.32
C ARG A 27 6.36 2.54 -3.83
N GLY A 28 5.64 1.70 -4.58
CA GLY A 28 5.58 1.81 -6.04
C GLY A 28 5.01 3.15 -6.52
N LEU A 29 4.01 3.70 -5.81
CA LEU A 29 3.47 5.03 -6.12
C LEU A 29 4.44 6.16 -5.76
N ALA A 30 5.18 6.03 -4.66
CA ALA A 30 6.21 7.00 -4.31
C ALA A 30 7.35 7.03 -5.34
N GLU A 31 7.81 5.86 -5.80
CA GLU A 31 8.81 5.76 -6.88
C GLU A 31 8.28 6.33 -8.19
N ALA A 32 7.05 6.01 -8.58
CA ALA A 32 6.44 6.58 -9.79
C ALA A 32 6.34 8.12 -9.72
N ALA A 33 6.10 8.68 -8.53
CA ALA A 33 6.01 10.12 -8.31
C ALA A 33 7.34 10.87 -8.47
N GLU A 34 8.48 10.18 -8.53
CA GLU A 34 9.78 10.77 -8.86
C GLU A 34 9.93 11.04 -10.38
N HIS A 35 9.09 10.42 -11.20
CA HIS A 35 9.19 10.48 -12.67
C HIS A 35 7.90 10.89 -13.38
N MET A 36 6.75 10.82 -12.72
CA MET A 36 5.43 11.11 -13.28
C MET A 36 4.72 12.22 -12.51
N GLN A 37 3.94 13.04 -13.22
CA GLN A 37 3.10 14.02 -12.53
C GLN A 37 1.94 13.31 -11.83
N GLN A 38 1.47 13.88 -10.72
CA GLN A 38 0.36 13.31 -9.94
C GLN A 38 -0.90 13.05 -10.80
N LYS A 39 -1.18 13.90 -11.79
CA LYS A 39 -2.33 13.74 -12.68
C LYS A 39 -2.25 12.43 -13.51
N ASP A 40 -1.04 12.07 -13.96
CA ASP A 40 -0.82 10.90 -14.80
C ASP A 40 -0.90 9.64 -13.95
N ILE A 41 -0.44 9.71 -12.70
CA ILE A 41 -0.60 8.64 -11.71
C ILE A 41 -2.07 8.39 -11.38
N ILE A 42 -2.85 9.46 -11.20
CA ILE A 42 -4.31 9.38 -10.99
C ILE A 42 -4.98 8.67 -12.17
N GLU A 43 -4.64 9.07 -13.39
CA GLU A 43 -5.18 8.46 -14.61
C GLU A 43 -4.81 6.98 -14.73
N ALA A 44 -3.55 6.62 -14.50
CA ALA A 44 -3.06 5.25 -14.62
C ALA A 44 -3.64 4.30 -13.56
N THR A 45 -3.93 4.80 -12.36
CA THR A 45 -4.37 3.97 -11.22
C THR A 45 -5.89 3.98 -11.01
N GLY A 46 -6.59 4.99 -11.52
CA GLY A 46 -8.00 5.25 -11.23
C GLY A 46 -8.26 5.70 -9.79
N TYR A 47 -7.22 5.98 -8.99
CA TYR A 47 -7.37 6.45 -7.62
C TYR A 47 -7.76 7.92 -7.55
N SER A 48 -8.45 8.30 -6.48
CA SER A 48 -8.71 9.71 -6.20
C SER A 48 -7.39 10.46 -5.94
N ARG A 49 -7.40 11.77 -6.17
CA ARG A 49 -6.26 12.64 -5.86
C ARG A 49 -5.81 12.51 -4.40
N GLU A 50 -6.76 12.43 -3.48
CA GLU A 50 -6.48 12.30 -2.05
C GLU A 50 -5.79 10.96 -1.75
N THR A 51 -6.28 9.86 -2.33
CA THR A 51 -5.67 8.54 -2.18
C THR A 51 -4.25 8.51 -2.74
N VAL A 52 -4.02 9.05 -3.94
CA VAL A 52 -2.66 9.13 -4.52
C VAL A 52 -1.75 9.96 -3.62
N ARG A 53 -2.21 11.12 -3.14
CA ARG A 53 -1.41 11.98 -2.25
C ARG A 53 -1.01 11.26 -0.96
N ARG A 54 -1.96 10.57 -0.33
CA ARG A 54 -1.72 9.82 0.90
C ARG A 54 -0.73 8.69 0.67
N LEU A 55 -0.95 7.85 -0.35
CA LEU A 55 -0.09 6.69 -0.64
C LEU A 55 1.33 7.10 -1.05
N VAL A 56 1.50 8.20 -1.78
CA VAL A 56 2.83 8.75 -2.11
C VAL A 56 3.55 9.24 -0.84
N ALA A 57 2.84 9.91 0.07
CA ALA A 57 3.43 10.35 1.34
C ALA A 57 3.83 9.17 2.23
N ASP A 58 2.92 8.20 2.39
CA ASP A 58 3.17 6.96 3.14
C ASP A 58 4.37 6.20 2.53
N GLY A 59 4.40 6.07 1.21
CA GLY A 59 5.48 5.42 0.48
C GLY A 59 6.84 6.11 0.65
N ARG A 60 6.87 7.45 0.63
CA ARG A 60 8.10 8.22 0.88
C ARG A 60 8.64 8.03 2.29
N SER A 61 7.78 7.95 3.30
CA SER A 61 8.21 7.59 4.67
C SER A 61 8.82 6.19 4.69
N LEU A 62 8.13 5.21 4.10
CA LEU A 62 8.58 3.81 4.05
C LEU A 62 9.89 3.59 3.28
N LEU A 63 10.26 4.49 2.37
CA LEU A 63 11.53 4.48 1.63
C LEU A 63 12.65 5.23 2.38
N SER A 64 12.30 6.14 3.29
CA SER A 64 13.28 6.89 4.11
C SER A 64 13.69 6.14 5.37
N ASP A 65 12.80 5.27 5.88
CA ASP A 65 13.01 4.48 7.10
C ASP A 65 13.72 3.13 6.87
N GLY A 66 14.06 2.78 5.62
CA GLY A 66 14.70 1.51 5.24
C GLY A 66 16.13 1.70 4.76
#